data_AF-A0A9P4PX13-F1
#
_entry.id   AF-A0A9P4PX13-F1
#
_cell.length_a   1.000
_cell.length_b   1.000
_cell.length_c   1.000
_cell.angle_alpha   90.00
_cell.angle_beta   90.00
_cell.angle_gamma   90.00
#
_symmetry.space_group_name_H-M   'P 1'
#
loop_
_entity.id
_entity.type
_entity.pdbx_description
1 polymer ?
#
loop_
_entity_poly.entity_id
_entity_poly.type
_entity_poly.pdbx_seq_one_letter_code
_entity_poly.pdbx_strand_id
1 'polypeptide(L)'
;MTLTHTGLTQEVLAYTAPHPPVKEFVPPKDRAFYADASKSSLLSAATSVKNLTPYIGTELTGIQLSQLTPAQKDELALLAAERGVVFFRNQDITMDQQYELTKHYGLQDRDPSQVDPRHVTVMGRDDDIRAFANYGADFHSDHSFEANPPAYTILRLIRTPETGGDTIWTSQTALYDKLSPHFQSLFDSLQAVHTSEHGYVNAINRGTQPYRGPVRRTHPLVRTHPVTQVKSLSYNPAFVIYLEGLKGAESLHVLNFLRDHLHAADDLTVRWKWEPGSVAFWDNRVVAHRAVPGGYNPEEREGKRTEIFGERPFFDPVNSVTLSDYRGKLAHVEDGATGETNVATTNGVKNGQVNGANGAKSSGDGVVSLNETNANVGP
;
A
#
# COMPACT_ATOMS: atom_id res chain seq x y z
N MET A 1 6.80 -11.03 38.48
CA MET A 1 6.29 -12.40 38.26
C MET A 1 5.05 -12.26 37.39
N THR A 2 5.23 -12.31 36.07
CA THR A 2 4.99 -13.49 35.21
C THR A 2 3.51 -13.79 35.03
N LEU A 3 3.02 -13.42 33.85
CA LEU A 3 2.15 -14.22 32.98
C LEU A 3 2.30 -13.62 31.57
N THR A 4 3.51 -13.73 31.02
CA THR A 4 3.72 -13.69 29.57
C THR A 4 2.97 -14.89 29.00
N HIS A 5 1.68 -14.72 28.73
CA HIS A 5 0.98 -15.71 27.94
C HIS A 5 1.52 -15.53 26.51
N THR A 6 2.54 -16.31 26.17
CA THR A 6 3.16 -16.38 24.84
C THR A 6 2.17 -16.86 23.76
N GLY A 7 0.91 -17.12 24.12
CA GLY A 7 -0.05 -17.88 23.33
C GLY A 7 0.33 -19.35 23.16
N LEU A 8 1.47 -19.82 23.68
CA LEU A 8 1.91 -21.21 23.50
C LEU A 8 1.08 -22.15 24.39
N THR A 9 0.16 -22.88 23.77
CA THR A 9 -0.63 -23.96 24.37
C THR A 9 0.05 -25.31 24.14
N GLN A 10 -0.41 -26.37 24.81
CA GLN A 10 0.13 -27.72 24.57
C GLN A 10 -0.14 -28.17 23.12
N GLU A 11 -1.27 -27.75 22.57
CA GLU A 11 -1.65 -27.96 21.17
C GLU A 11 -0.63 -27.31 20.24
N VAL A 12 -0.23 -26.05 20.49
CA VAL A 12 0.80 -25.36 19.72
C VAL A 12 2.14 -26.07 19.79
N LEU A 13 2.56 -26.50 20.99
CA LEU A 13 3.84 -27.17 21.20
C LEU A 13 3.88 -28.58 20.57
N ALA A 14 2.74 -29.27 20.50
CA ALA A 14 2.63 -30.60 19.92
C ALA A 14 2.37 -30.59 18.40
N TYR A 15 1.93 -29.47 17.82
CA TYR A 15 1.55 -29.40 16.41
C TYR A 15 2.77 -29.43 15.47
N THR A 16 2.76 -30.37 14.53
CA THR A 16 3.76 -30.47 13.46
C THR A 16 3.11 -30.17 12.12
N ALA A 17 3.53 -29.08 11.49
CA ALA A 17 3.04 -28.70 10.17
C ALA A 17 3.48 -29.71 9.09
N PRO A 18 2.59 -30.12 8.19
CA PRO A 18 2.85 -31.18 7.20
C PRO A 18 3.81 -30.78 6.08
N HIS A 19 3.96 -29.50 5.77
CA HIS A 19 4.77 -29.02 4.64
C HIS A 19 6.03 -28.29 5.08
N PRO A 20 7.14 -28.42 4.33
CA PRO A 20 8.34 -27.66 4.59
C PRO A 20 8.12 -26.16 4.33
N PRO A 21 8.93 -25.27 4.94
CA PRO A 21 8.97 -23.86 4.59
C PRO A 21 9.21 -23.64 3.09
N VAL A 22 8.69 -22.54 2.54
CA VAL A 22 8.98 -22.13 1.16
C VAL A 22 10.49 -21.93 1.02
N LYS A 23 11.07 -22.62 0.04
CA LYS A 23 12.44 -22.37 -0.38
C LYS A 23 12.44 -21.22 -1.37
N GLU A 24 13.47 -20.40 -1.29
CA GLU A 24 13.69 -19.34 -2.26
C GLU A 24 13.75 -19.91 -3.68
N PHE A 25 13.14 -19.20 -4.62
CA PHE A 25 13.22 -19.49 -6.05
C PHE A 25 13.16 -18.20 -6.86
N VAL A 26 13.52 -18.30 -8.14
CA VAL A 26 13.40 -17.18 -9.08
C VAL A 26 12.03 -17.28 -9.76
N PRO A 27 11.10 -16.34 -9.50
CA PRO A 27 9.80 -16.34 -10.17
C PRO A 27 9.95 -15.93 -11.66
N PRO A 28 8.92 -16.18 -12.48
CA PRO A 28 8.84 -15.59 -13.82
C PRO A 28 9.01 -14.06 -13.77
N LYS A 29 9.48 -13.48 -14.88
CA LYS A 29 9.64 -12.02 -15.00
C LYS A 29 8.28 -11.33 -14.80
N ASP A 30 8.27 -10.28 -13.98
CA ASP A 30 7.07 -9.51 -13.65
C ASP A 30 6.38 -8.98 -14.91
N ARG A 31 5.04 -9.08 -14.96
CA ARG A 31 4.24 -8.63 -16.09
C ARG A 31 4.32 -7.13 -16.37
N ALA A 32 4.55 -6.31 -15.35
CA ALA A 32 4.69 -4.86 -15.51
C ALA A 32 5.90 -4.46 -16.37
N PHE A 33 6.91 -5.33 -16.55
CA PHE A 33 8.01 -5.08 -17.51
C PHE A 33 7.57 -5.07 -18.97
N TYR A 34 6.41 -5.64 -19.28
CA TYR A 34 5.87 -5.73 -20.65
C TYR A 34 4.81 -4.65 -20.93
N ALA A 35 4.49 -3.82 -19.93
CA ALA A 35 3.53 -2.74 -20.05
C ALA A 35 4.04 -1.60 -20.93
N ASP A 36 3.13 -0.94 -21.63
CA ASP A 36 3.40 0.39 -22.16
C ASP A 36 3.51 1.37 -20.99
N ALA A 37 4.57 2.20 -20.98
CA ALA A 37 4.81 3.17 -19.91
C ALA A 37 3.66 4.18 -19.75
N SER A 38 2.98 4.54 -20.84
CA SER A 38 1.81 5.43 -20.83
C SER A 38 0.55 4.76 -20.30
N LYS A 39 0.52 3.42 -20.23
CA LYS A 39 -0.65 2.61 -19.86
C LYS A 39 -1.87 2.93 -20.74
N SER A 40 -1.63 3.34 -21.99
CA SER A 40 -2.66 3.91 -22.85
C SER A 40 -3.78 2.92 -23.17
N SER A 41 -3.48 1.64 -23.38
CA SER A 41 -4.47 0.61 -23.72
C SER A 41 -5.51 0.37 -22.61
N LEU A 42 -5.06 0.41 -21.36
CA LEU A 42 -5.87 0.28 -20.16
C LEU A 42 -6.62 1.57 -19.86
N LEU A 43 -5.91 2.70 -19.85
CA LEU A 43 -6.49 3.98 -19.46
C LEU A 43 -7.52 4.49 -20.48
N SER A 44 -7.29 4.28 -21.78
CA SER A 44 -8.28 4.67 -22.82
C SER A 44 -9.52 3.78 -22.84
N ALA A 45 -9.45 2.57 -22.27
CA ALA A 45 -10.60 1.68 -22.16
C ALA A 45 -11.51 2.04 -20.97
N ALA A 46 -10.99 2.79 -19.99
CA ALA A 46 -11.77 3.27 -18.87
C ALA A 46 -12.62 4.47 -19.26
N THR A 47 -13.87 4.49 -18.80
CA THR A 47 -14.75 5.67 -18.94
C THR A 47 -14.38 6.76 -17.94
N SER A 48 -13.70 6.40 -16.84
CA SER A 48 -13.15 7.34 -15.86
C SER A 48 -11.95 6.74 -15.16
N VAL A 49 -10.93 7.58 -14.95
CA VAL A 49 -9.71 7.27 -14.18
C VAL A 49 -9.62 8.29 -13.05
N LYS A 50 -9.72 7.84 -11.80
CA LYS A 50 -9.71 8.74 -10.64
C LYS A 50 -8.61 8.35 -9.67
N ASN A 51 -7.61 9.20 -9.52
CA ASN A 51 -6.68 9.08 -8.40
C ASN A 51 -7.42 9.44 -7.11
N LEU A 52 -7.49 8.49 -6.17
CA LEU A 52 -8.28 8.66 -4.94
C LEU A 52 -7.55 9.56 -3.93
N THR A 53 -6.22 9.47 -3.90
CA THR A 53 -5.34 10.34 -3.11
C THR A 53 -4.08 10.70 -3.92
N PRO A 54 -3.30 11.71 -3.51
CA PRO A 54 -2.13 12.15 -4.29
C PRO A 54 -1.07 11.05 -4.52
N TYR A 55 -0.81 10.20 -3.53
CA TYR A 55 0.31 9.25 -3.55
C TYR A 55 -0.08 7.78 -3.68
N ILE A 56 -1.36 7.45 -3.50
CA ILE A 56 -1.82 6.05 -3.54
C ILE A 56 -3.26 5.95 -4.01
N GLY A 57 -3.58 4.85 -4.68
CA GLY A 57 -4.95 4.53 -5.05
C GLY A 57 -5.40 5.19 -6.34
N THR A 58 -5.89 4.35 -7.25
CA THR A 58 -6.56 4.78 -8.49
C THR A 58 -7.80 3.92 -8.70
N GLU A 59 -8.95 4.54 -8.90
CA GLU A 59 -10.19 3.86 -9.28
C GLU A 59 -10.36 3.92 -10.80
N LEU A 60 -10.61 2.77 -11.41
CA LEU A 60 -10.94 2.65 -12.83
C LEU A 60 -12.41 2.28 -12.99
N THR A 61 -13.14 3.07 -13.77
CA THR A 61 -14.56 2.86 -14.06
C THR A 61 -14.75 2.51 -15.54
N GLY A 62 -15.77 1.72 -15.86
CA GLY A 62 -16.14 1.39 -17.24
C GLY A 62 -15.38 0.20 -17.83
N ILE A 63 -14.51 -0.44 -17.06
CA ILE A 63 -13.80 -1.67 -17.47
C ILE A 63 -14.23 -2.86 -16.62
N GLN A 64 -14.26 -4.03 -17.27
CA GLN A 64 -14.49 -5.33 -16.64
C GLN A 64 -13.20 -6.14 -16.67
N LEU A 65 -12.76 -6.61 -15.50
CA LEU A 65 -11.55 -7.42 -15.34
C LEU A 65 -11.61 -8.72 -16.16
N SER A 66 -12.81 -9.25 -16.42
CA SER A 66 -13.05 -10.43 -17.27
C SER A 66 -12.73 -10.21 -18.74
N GLN A 67 -12.68 -8.94 -19.19
CA GLN A 67 -12.54 -8.55 -20.59
C GLN A 67 -11.16 -7.95 -20.91
N LEU A 68 -10.26 -7.82 -19.92
CA LEU A 68 -8.95 -7.24 -20.17
C LEU A 68 -8.14 -8.07 -21.15
N THR A 69 -7.57 -7.39 -22.13
CA THR A 69 -6.57 -7.95 -23.04
C THR A 69 -5.24 -8.20 -22.30
N PRO A 70 -4.33 -9.04 -22.83
CA PRO A 70 -3.01 -9.23 -22.23
C PRO A 70 -2.23 -7.93 -22.01
N ALA A 71 -2.28 -6.99 -22.96
CA ALA A 71 -1.61 -5.69 -22.84
C ALA A 71 -2.19 -4.86 -21.69
N GLN A 72 -3.52 -4.81 -21.56
CA GLN A 72 -4.18 -4.09 -20.47
C GLN A 72 -3.89 -4.70 -19.09
N LYS A 73 -3.72 -6.02 -19.01
CA LYS A 73 -3.28 -6.68 -17.77
C LYS A 73 -1.86 -6.27 -17.40
N ASP A 74 -0.94 -6.26 -18.36
CA ASP A 74 0.44 -5.84 -18.12
C ASP A 74 0.49 -4.37 -17.65
N GLU A 75 -0.29 -3.48 -18.28
CA GLU A 75 -0.44 -2.09 -17.87
C GLU A 75 -1.11 -1.92 -16.50
N LEU A 76 -2.03 -2.82 -16.13
CA LEU A 76 -2.64 -2.83 -14.79
C LEU A 76 -1.61 -3.20 -13.72
N ALA A 77 -0.69 -4.13 -14.01
CA ALA A 77 0.44 -4.43 -13.14
C ALA A 77 1.34 -3.21 -12.94
N LEU A 78 1.69 -2.50 -14.03
CA LEU A 78 2.47 -1.27 -13.93
C LEU A 78 1.74 -0.16 -13.16
N LEU A 79 0.43 0.02 -13.39
CA LEU A 79 -0.37 0.98 -12.66
C LEU A 79 -0.38 0.68 -11.16
N ALA A 80 -0.51 -0.59 -10.76
CA ALA A 80 -0.44 -0.99 -9.35
C ALA A 80 0.96 -0.77 -8.76
N ALA A 81 2.02 -1.04 -9.50
CA ALA A 81 3.39 -0.76 -9.07
C ALA A 81 3.65 0.73 -8.82
N GLU A 82 3.04 1.62 -9.62
CA GLU A 82 3.16 3.07 -9.50
C GLU A 82 2.21 3.67 -8.44
N ARG A 83 1.00 3.10 -8.30
CA ARG A 83 -0.10 3.66 -7.50
C ARG A 83 -0.39 2.89 -6.22
N GLY A 84 0.32 1.79 -5.97
CA GLY A 84 0.13 0.88 -4.85
C GLY A 84 -1.09 -0.02 -4.99
N VAL A 85 -2.26 0.54 -5.28
CA VAL A 85 -3.53 -0.19 -5.39
C VAL A 85 -4.46 0.42 -6.44
N VAL A 86 -5.12 -0.45 -7.20
CA VAL A 86 -6.14 -0.10 -8.21
C VAL A 86 -7.48 -0.70 -7.81
N PHE A 87 -8.53 0.11 -7.87
CA PHE A 87 -9.88 -0.24 -7.43
C PHE A 87 -10.86 -0.31 -8.58
N PHE A 88 -11.82 -1.22 -8.45
CA PHE A 88 -12.89 -1.46 -9.41
C PHE A 88 -14.19 -1.68 -8.65
N ARG A 89 -15.29 -1.19 -9.22
CA ARG A 89 -16.66 -1.45 -8.76
C ARG A 89 -17.38 -2.38 -9.75
N ASN A 90 -18.41 -3.08 -9.27
CA ASN A 90 -19.36 -3.83 -10.10
C ASN A 90 -18.68 -4.80 -11.10
N GLN A 91 -17.74 -5.62 -10.61
CA GLN A 91 -16.99 -6.56 -11.45
C GLN A 91 -17.72 -7.91 -11.60
N ASP A 92 -17.79 -8.39 -12.84
CA ASP A 92 -18.49 -9.62 -13.22
C ASP A 92 -17.63 -10.91 -13.11
N ILE A 93 -16.35 -10.78 -12.80
CA ILE A 93 -15.42 -11.91 -12.74
C ILE A 93 -15.93 -13.04 -11.84
N THR A 94 -15.89 -14.28 -12.30
CA THR A 94 -16.11 -15.45 -11.44
C THR A 94 -14.87 -15.78 -10.60
N MET A 95 -15.00 -16.74 -9.67
CA MET A 95 -13.84 -17.27 -8.92
C MET A 95 -12.78 -17.86 -9.87
N ASP A 96 -13.22 -18.59 -10.90
CA ASP A 96 -12.32 -19.16 -11.91
C ASP A 96 -11.64 -18.07 -12.75
N GLN A 97 -12.38 -17.04 -13.14
CA GLN A 97 -11.80 -15.90 -13.87
C GLN A 97 -10.84 -15.10 -13.01
N GLN A 98 -11.10 -14.92 -11.71
CA GLN A 98 -10.14 -14.30 -10.79
C GLN A 98 -8.86 -15.15 -10.66
N TYR A 99 -9.00 -16.46 -10.56
CA TYR A 99 -7.87 -17.39 -10.51
C TYR A 99 -7.01 -17.31 -11.79
N GLU A 100 -7.64 -17.36 -12.96
CA GLU A 100 -6.92 -17.25 -14.25
C GLU A 100 -6.33 -15.85 -14.47
N LEU A 101 -7.02 -14.80 -14.03
CA LEU A 101 -6.46 -13.43 -14.02
C LEU A 101 -5.21 -13.36 -13.14
N THR A 102 -5.24 -13.96 -11.95
CA THR A 102 -4.09 -13.98 -11.04
C THR A 102 -2.90 -14.71 -11.66
N LYS A 103 -3.16 -15.86 -12.31
CA LYS A 103 -2.13 -16.66 -13.00
C LYS A 103 -1.42 -15.91 -14.12
N HIS A 104 -2.08 -14.93 -14.75
CA HIS A 104 -1.43 -14.06 -15.75
C HIS A 104 -0.22 -13.32 -15.15
N TYR A 105 -0.33 -12.89 -13.89
CA TYR A 105 0.68 -12.06 -13.23
C TYR A 105 1.90 -12.84 -12.71
N GLY A 106 1.78 -14.15 -12.49
CA GLY A 106 2.88 -14.96 -12.00
C GLY A 106 2.47 -16.32 -11.46
N LEU A 107 3.41 -16.96 -10.76
CA LEU A 107 3.14 -18.22 -10.07
C LEU A 107 2.27 -17.94 -8.84
N GLN A 108 1.11 -18.57 -8.75
CA GLN A 108 0.21 -18.36 -7.63
C GLN A 108 0.79 -18.86 -6.32
N ASP A 109 0.68 -18.03 -5.27
CA ASP A 109 0.90 -18.44 -3.90
C ASP A 109 -0.38 -19.10 -3.35
N ARG A 110 -0.21 -20.01 -2.41
CA ARG A 110 -1.31 -20.68 -1.71
C ARG A 110 -1.30 -20.20 -0.27
N ASP A 111 -2.40 -19.63 0.20
CA ASP A 111 -2.49 -19.18 1.59
C ASP A 111 -2.53 -20.36 2.57
N PRO A 112 -1.83 -20.31 3.73
CA PRO A 112 -1.90 -21.31 4.83
C PRO A 112 -3.30 -21.84 5.19
N SER A 113 -4.31 -20.99 5.10
CA SER A 113 -5.71 -21.27 5.45
C SER A 113 -6.59 -21.62 4.24
N GLN A 114 -5.99 -21.77 3.06
CA GLN A 114 -6.71 -22.02 1.81
C GLN A 114 -7.26 -23.44 1.71
N VAL A 115 -8.60 -23.53 1.80
CA VAL A 115 -9.37 -24.77 1.59
C VAL A 115 -9.65 -25.02 0.10
N ASP A 116 -10.07 -24.00 -0.66
CA ASP A 116 -10.30 -24.11 -2.11
C ASP A 116 -8.98 -23.88 -2.86
N PRO A 117 -8.54 -24.76 -3.78
CA PRO A 117 -7.27 -24.60 -4.49
C PRO A 117 -7.16 -23.32 -5.35
N ARG A 118 -8.26 -22.62 -5.60
CA ARG A 118 -8.30 -21.41 -6.43
C ARG A 118 -8.22 -20.11 -5.64
N HIS A 119 -8.59 -20.08 -4.36
CA HIS A 119 -8.59 -18.84 -3.58
C HIS A 119 -8.67 -19.11 -2.07
N VAL A 120 -8.24 -18.16 -1.25
CA VAL A 120 -8.58 -18.12 0.18
C VAL A 120 -9.85 -17.28 0.40
N THR A 121 -10.68 -17.71 1.36
CA THR A 121 -11.87 -16.95 1.77
C THR A 121 -11.51 -16.06 2.95
N VAL A 122 -11.70 -14.75 2.78
CA VAL A 122 -11.42 -13.73 3.79
C VAL A 122 -12.74 -13.26 4.40
N MET A 123 -13.01 -13.68 5.63
CA MET A 123 -14.22 -13.31 6.38
C MET A 123 -14.08 -11.97 7.10
N GLY A 124 -15.18 -11.47 7.64
CA GLY A 124 -15.20 -10.32 8.55
C GLY A 124 -14.47 -10.56 9.86
N ARG A 125 -14.25 -9.46 10.58
CA ARG A 125 -13.62 -9.45 11.90
C ARG A 125 -14.46 -8.66 12.89
N ASP A 126 -14.91 -9.32 13.96
CA ASP A 126 -15.65 -8.78 15.11
C ASP A 126 -14.74 -8.46 16.30
N ASP A 127 -13.46 -8.18 16.05
CA ASP A 127 -12.53 -7.81 17.11
C ASP A 127 -13.16 -6.68 17.97
N ASP A 128 -13.28 -6.91 19.29
CA ASP A 128 -13.79 -5.88 20.21
C ASP A 128 -12.82 -4.70 20.17
N ILE A 129 -13.30 -3.56 19.70
CA ILE A 129 -12.51 -2.34 19.57
C ILE A 129 -11.93 -1.85 20.91
N ARG A 130 -12.47 -2.32 22.04
CA ARG A 130 -11.98 -2.02 23.39
C ARG A 130 -10.95 -3.05 23.88
N ALA A 131 -10.87 -4.22 23.24
CA ALA A 131 -9.91 -5.23 23.59
C ALA A 131 -8.52 -4.79 23.11
N PHE A 132 -7.65 -4.49 24.07
CA PHE A 132 -6.29 -3.97 23.86
C PHE A 132 -5.30 -4.98 23.23
N ALA A 133 -5.76 -6.07 22.60
CA ALA A 133 -4.93 -7.27 22.43
C ALA A 133 -5.07 -8.08 21.13
N ASN A 134 -5.72 -7.59 20.07
CA ASN A 134 -5.79 -8.37 18.82
C ASN A 134 -4.65 -8.01 17.86
N TYR A 135 -3.50 -8.64 18.08
CA TYR A 135 -2.27 -8.63 17.25
C TYR A 135 -2.44 -9.16 15.80
N GLY A 136 -3.67 -9.23 15.27
CA GLY A 136 -3.95 -9.76 13.93
C GLY A 136 -4.49 -8.74 12.92
N ALA A 137 -4.89 -7.54 13.36
CA ALA A 137 -5.57 -6.53 12.53
C ALA A 137 -4.73 -5.27 12.25
N ASP A 138 -3.43 -5.34 12.50
CA ASP A 138 -2.54 -4.21 12.22
C ASP A 138 -2.08 -4.18 10.76
N PHE A 139 -1.37 -3.12 10.41
CA PHE A 139 -0.75 -2.98 9.10
C PHE A 139 0.24 -4.11 8.80
N HIS A 140 0.11 -4.68 7.61
CA HIS A 140 0.96 -5.75 7.10
C HIS A 140 1.19 -5.62 5.59
N SER A 141 2.28 -6.20 5.11
CA SER A 141 2.43 -6.63 3.72
C SER A 141 2.30 -8.16 3.74
N ASP A 142 1.46 -8.71 2.85
CA ASP A 142 1.11 -10.13 2.88
C ASP A 142 2.36 -11.00 2.89
N HIS A 143 2.37 -11.98 3.80
CA HIS A 143 3.43 -12.98 3.95
C HIS A 143 4.87 -12.43 3.83
N SER A 144 5.14 -11.21 4.33
CA SER A 144 6.49 -10.61 4.26
C SER A 144 7.59 -11.43 4.97
N PHE A 145 7.20 -12.43 5.77
CA PHE A 145 8.08 -13.42 6.38
C PHE A 145 8.49 -14.58 5.47
N GLU A 146 7.94 -14.70 4.25
CA GLU A 146 8.33 -15.74 3.30
C GLU A 146 9.65 -15.40 2.58
N ALA A 147 10.29 -16.41 1.98
CA ALA A 147 11.51 -16.20 1.19
C ALA A 147 11.23 -15.38 -0.09
N ASN A 148 10.08 -15.63 -0.70
CA ASN A 148 9.51 -14.93 -1.85
C ASN A 148 8.13 -14.39 -1.43
N PRO A 149 8.03 -13.23 -0.75
CA PRO A 149 6.75 -12.64 -0.40
C PRO A 149 5.88 -12.38 -1.65
N PRO A 150 4.55 -12.42 -1.53
CA PRO A 150 3.65 -12.08 -2.62
C PRO A 150 3.94 -10.71 -3.25
N ALA A 151 3.89 -10.63 -4.58
CA ALA A 151 4.00 -9.37 -5.32
C ALA A 151 2.62 -8.74 -5.51
N TYR A 152 1.70 -9.41 -6.21
CA TYR A 152 0.35 -8.89 -6.42
C TYR A 152 -0.69 -9.69 -5.67
N THR A 153 -1.68 -8.99 -5.13
CA THR A 153 -2.87 -9.57 -4.53
C THR A 153 -4.13 -9.00 -5.15
N ILE A 154 -5.09 -9.89 -5.40
CA ILE A 154 -6.44 -9.55 -5.86
C ILE A 154 -7.43 -9.94 -4.76
N LEU A 155 -8.21 -8.99 -4.28
CA LEU A 155 -9.32 -9.24 -3.35
C LEU A 155 -10.63 -8.75 -3.96
N ARG A 156 -11.58 -9.68 -4.11
CA ARG A 156 -12.96 -9.38 -4.49
C ARG A 156 -13.89 -9.59 -3.32
N LEU A 157 -14.78 -8.64 -3.04
CA LEU A 157 -15.80 -8.79 -2.01
C LEU A 157 -17.08 -9.35 -2.61
N ILE A 158 -17.58 -10.45 -2.03
CA ILE A 158 -18.84 -11.11 -2.39
C ILE A 158 -19.98 -10.53 -1.55
N ARG A 159 -19.73 -10.36 -0.24
CA ARG A 159 -20.67 -9.77 0.72
C ARG A 159 -19.96 -8.69 1.52
N THR A 160 -20.69 -7.63 1.83
CA THR A 160 -20.18 -6.52 2.64
C THR A 160 -21.26 -6.09 3.65
N PRO A 161 -20.88 -5.73 4.88
CA PRO A 161 -21.80 -5.13 5.83
C PRO A 161 -22.22 -3.72 5.34
N GLU A 162 -23.33 -3.21 5.86
CA GLU A 162 -23.80 -1.86 5.56
C GLU A 162 -22.76 -0.80 5.98
N THR A 163 -22.21 -0.97 7.18
CA THR A 163 -21.16 -0.13 7.76
C THR A 163 -19.97 -0.97 8.21
N GLY A 164 -18.76 -0.39 8.22
CA GLY A 164 -17.54 -1.10 8.59
C GLY A 164 -17.02 -2.06 7.51
N GLY A 165 -16.00 -2.85 7.86
CA GLY A 165 -15.39 -3.85 6.97
C GLY A 165 -14.41 -3.30 5.94
N ASP A 166 -14.15 -1.99 5.96
CA ASP A 166 -13.22 -1.26 5.10
C ASP A 166 -11.79 -1.82 5.16
N THR A 167 -11.02 -1.54 4.11
CA THR A 167 -9.57 -1.79 4.10
C THR A 167 -8.82 -0.48 3.89
N ILE A 168 -7.69 -0.34 4.57
CA ILE A 168 -6.79 0.81 4.47
C ILE A 168 -5.46 0.34 3.87
N TRP A 169 -4.92 1.09 2.91
CA TRP A 169 -3.57 0.92 2.37
C TRP A 169 -2.76 2.20 2.55
N THR A 170 -1.48 2.06 2.88
CA THR A 170 -0.52 3.17 2.98
C THR A 170 0.65 2.93 2.04
N SER A 171 1.07 3.97 1.31
CA SER A 171 2.19 3.91 0.36
C SER A 171 3.53 3.84 1.08
N GLN A 172 4.25 2.73 0.94
CA GLN A 172 5.58 2.56 1.51
C GLN A 172 6.67 3.29 0.70
N THR A 173 6.43 3.56 -0.59
CA THR A 173 7.33 4.39 -1.40
C THR A 173 7.28 5.86 -0.98
N ALA A 174 6.07 6.39 -0.75
CA ALA A 174 5.90 7.74 -0.25
C ALA A 174 6.34 7.89 1.22
N LEU A 175 6.14 6.85 2.05
CA LEU A 175 6.64 6.84 3.42
C LEU A 175 8.17 6.96 3.47
N TYR A 176 8.88 6.26 2.58
CA TYR A 176 10.33 6.41 2.43
C TYR A 176 10.70 7.83 1.99
N ASP A 177 10.01 8.33 0.97
CA ASP A 177 10.27 9.64 0.36
C ASP A 177 10.08 10.81 1.35
N LYS A 178 9.14 10.66 2.30
CA LYS A 178 8.85 11.63 3.37
C LYS A 178 9.94 11.70 4.45
N LEU A 179 10.83 10.71 4.54
CA LEU A 179 11.91 10.71 5.53
C LEU A 179 12.95 11.80 5.23
N SER A 180 13.60 12.30 6.27
CA SER A 180 14.78 13.14 6.07
C SER A 180 15.91 12.37 5.38
N PRO A 181 16.81 13.04 4.62
CA PRO A 181 17.96 12.37 4.00
C PRO A 181 18.83 11.55 4.96
N HIS A 182 18.94 11.98 6.22
CA HIS A 182 19.67 11.24 7.26
C HIS A 182 18.99 9.91 7.62
N PHE A 183 17.67 9.92 7.75
CA PHE A 183 16.90 8.71 8.02
C PHE A 183 16.89 7.78 6.80
N GLN A 184 16.80 8.32 5.59
CA GLN A 184 16.94 7.55 4.36
C GLN A 184 18.31 6.83 4.32
N SER A 185 19.41 7.56 4.53
CA SER A 185 20.75 6.98 4.56
C SER A 185 20.93 5.93 5.65
N LEU A 186 20.33 6.12 6.83
CA LEU A 186 20.36 5.13 7.90
C LEU A 186 19.61 3.86 7.48
N PHE A 187 18.35 4.02 7.04
CA PHE A 187 17.45 2.90 6.77
C PHE A 187 17.82 2.09 5.52
N ASP A 188 18.47 2.71 4.53
CA ASP A 188 19.02 2.02 3.35
C ASP A 188 19.98 0.88 3.73
N SER A 189 20.63 0.96 4.90
CA SER A 189 21.59 -0.04 5.37
C SER A 189 20.99 -1.13 6.28
N LEU A 190 19.77 -0.94 6.78
CA LEU A 190 19.20 -1.82 7.80
C LEU A 190 18.48 -3.01 7.19
N GLN A 191 18.47 -4.12 7.93
CA GLN A 191 17.68 -5.30 7.61
C GLN A 191 16.57 -5.47 8.66
N ALA A 192 15.37 -5.83 8.23
CA ALA A 192 14.23 -6.14 9.07
C ALA A 192 14.02 -7.65 9.17
N VAL A 193 13.76 -8.13 10.38
CA VAL A 193 13.40 -9.54 10.62
C VAL A 193 11.90 -9.68 10.72
N HIS A 194 11.33 -10.40 9.76
CA HIS A 194 9.91 -10.69 9.64
C HIS A 194 9.61 -12.09 10.21
N THR A 195 8.48 -12.28 10.89
CA THR A 195 8.07 -13.57 11.44
C THR A 195 6.61 -13.93 11.17
N SER A 196 6.34 -15.24 11.03
CA SER A 196 4.99 -15.80 11.04
C SER A 196 4.59 -16.45 12.37
N GLU A 197 5.45 -16.41 13.39
CA GLU A 197 5.23 -17.11 14.66
C GLU A 197 3.91 -16.72 15.33
N HIS A 198 3.60 -15.42 15.40
CA HIS A 198 2.35 -14.94 15.99
C HIS A 198 1.12 -15.49 15.23
N GLY A 199 1.15 -15.44 13.89
CA GLY A 199 0.09 -15.98 13.05
C GLY A 199 -0.09 -17.49 13.22
N TYR A 200 1.01 -18.23 13.28
CA TYR A 200 1.03 -19.68 13.48
C TYR A 200 0.42 -20.08 14.83
N VAL A 201 0.87 -19.43 15.93
CA VAL A 201 0.34 -19.68 17.28
C VAL A 201 -1.16 -19.35 17.34
N ASN A 202 -1.57 -18.21 16.79
CA ASN A 202 -2.97 -17.79 16.77
C ASN A 202 -3.85 -18.73 15.94
N ALA A 203 -3.36 -19.24 14.81
CA ALA A 203 -4.09 -20.20 13.97
C ALA A 203 -4.42 -21.47 14.75
N ILE A 204 -3.42 -22.08 15.42
CA ILE A 204 -3.61 -23.31 16.20
C ILE A 204 -4.55 -23.08 17.38
N ASN A 205 -4.38 -21.97 18.11
CA ASN A 205 -5.27 -21.64 19.23
C ASN A 205 -6.72 -21.39 18.81
N ARG A 206 -6.95 -21.05 17.54
CA ARG A 206 -8.30 -20.91 16.93
C ARG A 206 -8.78 -22.22 16.28
N GLY A 207 -8.09 -23.34 16.48
CA GLY A 207 -8.43 -24.64 15.90
C GLY A 207 -8.14 -24.77 14.41
N THR A 208 -7.36 -23.84 13.83
CA THR A 208 -6.88 -23.94 12.45
C THR A 208 -5.62 -24.81 12.39
N GLN A 209 -5.41 -25.50 11.27
CA GLN A 209 -4.26 -26.37 11.05
C GLN A 209 -3.33 -25.75 9.98
N PRO A 210 -2.38 -24.88 10.37
CA PRO A 210 -1.47 -24.24 9.42
C PRO A 210 -0.59 -25.29 8.75
N TYR A 211 -0.59 -25.36 7.43
CA TYR A 211 0.13 -26.43 6.74
C TYR A 211 1.66 -26.26 6.72
N ARG A 212 2.19 -25.06 7.01
CA ARG A 212 3.64 -24.75 7.12
C ARG A 212 3.99 -24.33 8.54
N GLY A 213 5.18 -24.71 8.99
CA GLY A 213 5.74 -24.28 10.27
C GLY A 213 6.08 -22.78 10.27
N PRO A 214 6.23 -22.16 11.45
CA PRO A 214 6.56 -20.75 11.56
C PRO A 214 7.98 -20.49 11.05
N VAL A 215 8.20 -19.29 10.51
CA VAL A 215 9.50 -18.88 9.97
C VAL A 215 9.87 -17.49 10.47
N ARG A 216 11.19 -17.24 10.47
CA ARG A 216 11.77 -15.91 10.50
C ARG A 216 12.60 -15.71 9.24
N ARG A 217 12.51 -14.53 8.62
CA ARG A 217 13.31 -14.15 7.46
C ARG A 217 13.78 -12.72 7.59
N THR A 218 15.01 -12.50 7.13
CA THR A 218 15.66 -11.21 7.11
C THR A 218 15.59 -10.65 5.69
N HIS A 219 15.02 -9.46 5.57
CA HIS A 219 14.88 -8.72 4.32
C HIS A 219 15.36 -7.28 4.51
N PRO A 220 15.75 -6.55 3.46
CA PRO A 220 16.08 -5.13 3.57
C PRO A 220 14.91 -4.32 4.14
N LEU A 221 15.18 -3.43 5.09
CA LEU A 221 14.17 -2.50 5.61
C LEU A 221 13.68 -1.55 4.51
N VAL A 222 14.60 -1.11 3.66
CA VAL A 222 14.31 -0.40 2.42
C VAL A 222 14.57 -1.36 1.28
N ARG A 223 13.56 -1.59 0.45
CA ARG A 223 13.68 -2.46 -0.72
C ARG A 223 13.59 -1.67 -2.01
N THR A 224 14.14 -2.24 -3.07
CA THR A 224 13.96 -1.77 -4.44
C THR A 224 12.76 -2.46 -5.07
N HIS A 225 11.87 -1.69 -5.68
CA HIS A 225 10.83 -2.26 -6.52
C HIS A 225 11.44 -2.74 -7.86
N PRO A 226 11.29 -4.01 -8.26
CA PRO A 226 12.06 -4.59 -9.37
C PRO A 226 11.78 -3.92 -10.73
N VAL A 227 10.58 -3.39 -10.93
CA VAL A 227 10.17 -2.81 -12.23
C VAL A 227 10.45 -1.31 -12.25
N THR A 228 9.92 -0.58 -11.27
CA THR A 228 9.98 0.89 -11.20
C THR A 228 11.30 1.40 -10.63
N GLN A 229 12.09 0.54 -9.97
CA GLN A 229 13.32 0.89 -9.24
C GLN A 229 13.09 1.89 -8.09
N VAL A 230 11.84 2.14 -7.70
CA VAL A 230 11.52 3.05 -6.61
C VAL A 230 11.81 2.37 -5.28
N LYS A 231 12.44 3.11 -4.35
CA LYS A 231 12.67 2.68 -2.98
C LYS A 231 11.35 2.62 -2.20
N SER A 232 11.15 1.53 -1.47
CA SER A 232 9.97 1.29 -0.65
C SER A 232 10.39 0.93 0.78
N LEU A 233 9.82 1.61 1.78
CA LEU A 233 10.05 1.31 3.20
C LEU A 233 9.27 0.04 3.57
N SER A 234 9.90 -1.13 3.41
CA SER A 234 9.38 -2.50 3.59
C SER A 234 9.02 -2.87 5.04
N TYR A 235 8.47 -1.93 5.80
CA TYR A 235 8.12 -2.06 7.20
C TYR A 235 6.64 -2.39 7.37
N ASN A 236 6.36 -3.31 8.29
CA ASN A 236 5.02 -3.50 8.82
C ASN A 236 5.03 -4.05 10.25
N PRO A 237 4.19 -3.52 11.15
CA PRO A 237 4.20 -3.89 12.57
C PRO A 237 3.66 -5.30 12.85
N ALA A 238 2.88 -5.89 11.94
CA ALA A 238 2.34 -7.23 12.16
C ALA A 238 3.41 -8.33 12.12
N PHE A 239 4.46 -8.15 11.29
CA PHE A 239 5.46 -9.20 11.06
C PHE A 239 6.89 -8.79 11.44
N VAL A 240 7.24 -7.51 11.39
CA VAL A 240 8.61 -7.06 11.74
C VAL A 240 8.81 -7.05 13.25
N ILE A 241 9.77 -7.83 13.75
CA ILE A 241 10.01 -8.00 15.20
C ILE A 241 11.28 -7.33 15.71
N TYR A 242 12.30 -7.13 14.87
CA TYR A 242 13.52 -6.36 15.18
C TYR A 242 14.28 -6.02 13.90
N LEU A 243 15.26 -5.12 14.03
CA LEU A 243 16.17 -4.71 12.97
C LEU A 243 17.56 -5.27 13.25
N GLU A 244 18.13 -6.02 12.30
CA GLU A 244 19.50 -6.53 12.43
C GLU A 244 20.52 -5.39 12.37
N GLY A 245 21.64 -5.56 13.07
CA GLY A 245 22.71 -4.56 13.14
C GLY A 245 22.49 -3.48 14.22
N LEU A 246 21.30 -3.39 14.82
CA LEU A 246 21.00 -2.51 15.95
C LEU A 246 21.00 -3.27 17.28
N LYS A 247 21.35 -2.60 18.38
CA LYS A 247 21.11 -3.15 19.72
C LYS A 247 19.61 -3.21 19.99
N GLY A 248 19.19 -4.07 20.93
CA GLY A 248 17.76 -4.25 21.25
C GLY A 248 17.04 -2.94 21.59
N ALA A 249 17.66 -2.05 22.38
CA ALA A 249 17.07 -0.75 22.70
C ALA A 249 16.97 0.15 21.46
N GLU A 250 18.01 0.20 20.62
CA GLU A 250 18.03 0.99 19.39
C GLU A 250 16.94 0.49 18.43
N SER A 251 16.87 -0.83 18.19
CA SER A 251 15.84 -1.46 17.36
C SER A 251 14.44 -1.16 17.88
N LEU A 252 14.19 -1.24 19.19
CA LEU A 252 12.88 -0.95 19.77
C LEU A 252 12.44 0.49 19.49
N HIS A 253 13.34 1.46 19.70
CA HIS A 253 13.01 2.88 19.46
C HIS A 253 12.80 3.16 17.96
N VAL A 254 13.60 2.55 17.08
CA VAL A 254 13.42 2.70 15.62
C VAL A 254 12.11 2.05 15.17
N LEU A 255 11.75 0.86 15.68
CA LEU A 255 10.47 0.24 15.36
C LEU A 255 9.27 1.07 15.83
N ASN A 256 9.36 1.70 17.01
CA ASN A 256 8.32 2.61 17.48
C ASN A 256 8.20 3.85 16.58
N PHE A 257 9.32 4.44 16.17
CA PHE A 257 9.31 5.53 15.19
C PHE A 257 8.67 5.10 13.86
N LEU A 258 9.04 3.93 13.32
CA LEU A 258 8.49 3.40 12.06
C LEU A 258 6.98 3.14 12.17
N ARG A 259 6.53 2.64 13.32
CA ARG A 259 5.11 2.45 13.64
C ARG A 259 4.39 3.79 13.62
N ASP A 260 4.87 4.79 14.36
CA ASP A 260 4.26 6.11 14.41
C ASP A 260 4.24 6.77 13.02
N HIS A 261 5.33 6.68 12.27
CA HIS A 261 5.44 7.19 10.90
C HIS A 261 4.40 6.56 9.97
N LEU A 262 4.19 5.24 10.05
CA LEU A 262 3.17 4.51 9.28
C LEU A 262 1.73 4.90 9.71
N HIS A 263 1.46 4.95 11.01
CA HIS A 263 0.11 5.21 11.53
C HIS A 263 -0.31 6.68 11.41
N ALA A 264 0.63 7.62 11.38
CA ALA A 264 0.38 9.05 11.22
C ALA A 264 0.38 9.53 9.76
N ALA A 265 0.46 8.62 8.78
CA ALA A 265 0.55 8.95 7.36
C ALA A 265 -0.82 8.98 6.67
N ASP A 266 -1.76 9.75 7.21
CA ASP A 266 -3.09 9.97 6.62
C ASP A 266 -2.99 10.59 5.21
N ASP A 267 -1.99 11.44 4.98
CA ASP A 267 -1.63 12.03 3.69
C ASP A 267 -1.12 11.03 2.64
N LEU A 268 -0.69 9.83 3.06
CA LEU A 268 -0.14 8.77 2.21
C LEU A 268 -1.01 7.50 2.19
N THR A 269 -2.24 7.61 2.66
CA THR A 269 -3.14 6.50 2.90
C THR A 269 -4.41 6.62 2.07
N VAL A 270 -4.90 5.49 1.54
CA VAL A 270 -6.25 5.37 0.97
C VAL A 270 -7.08 4.38 1.78
N ARG A 271 -8.30 4.79 2.14
CA ARG A 271 -9.31 3.93 2.76
C ARG A 271 -10.39 3.60 1.74
N TRP A 272 -10.68 2.31 1.59
CA TRP A 272 -11.70 1.84 0.66
C TRP A 272 -12.88 1.24 1.42
N LYS A 273 -14.05 1.88 1.27
CA LYS A 273 -15.32 1.29 1.68
C LYS A 273 -15.77 0.30 0.62
N TRP A 274 -15.87 -0.97 1.00
CA TRP A 274 -16.26 -2.02 0.09
C TRP A 274 -17.74 -1.97 -0.28
N GLU A 275 -18.04 -2.44 -1.48
CA GLU A 275 -19.38 -2.79 -1.96
C GLU A 275 -19.31 -4.21 -2.58
N PRO A 276 -20.41 -4.97 -2.63
CA PRO A 276 -20.42 -6.26 -3.29
C PRO A 276 -19.97 -6.15 -4.76
N GLY A 277 -19.13 -7.09 -5.20
CA GLY A 277 -18.53 -7.05 -6.54
C GLY A 277 -17.38 -6.05 -6.72
N SER A 278 -17.00 -5.31 -5.67
CA SER A 278 -15.79 -4.49 -5.70
C SER A 278 -14.53 -5.35 -5.69
N VAL A 279 -13.51 -4.90 -6.41
CA VAL A 279 -12.19 -5.55 -6.48
C VAL A 279 -11.10 -4.53 -6.16
N ALA A 280 -10.12 -4.94 -5.36
CA ALA A 280 -8.84 -4.25 -5.25
C ALA A 280 -7.73 -5.16 -5.82
N PHE A 281 -6.86 -4.57 -6.62
CA PHE A 281 -5.64 -5.17 -7.15
C PHE A 281 -4.46 -4.32 -6.65
N TRP A 282 -3.59 -4.88 -5.80
CA TRP A 282 -2.48 -4.11 -5.22
C TRP A 282 -1.15 -4.83 -5.34
N ASP A 283 -0.08 -4.03 -5.25
CA ASP A 283 1.29 -4.49 -5.21
C ASP A 283 1.81 -4.45 -3.77
N ASN A 284 1.95 -5.62 -3.15
CA ASN A 284 2.41 -5.82 -1.78
C ASN A 284 3.84 -5.32 -1.54
N ARG A 285 4.64 -5.10 -2.59
CA ARG A 285 6.03 -4.63 -2.49
C ARG A 285 6.11 -3.13 -2.17
N VAL A 286 5.02 -2.39 -2.38
CA VAL A 286 4.97 -0.92 -2.24
C VAL A 286 3.88 -0.43 -1.29
N VAL A 287 3.14 -1.33 -0.63
CA VAL A 287 2.08 -0.97 0.33
C VAL A 287 2.14 -1.80 1.62
N ALA A 288 1.73 -1.19 2.72
CA ALA A 288 1.19 -1.90 3.88
C ALA A 288 -0.32 -1.68 3.93
N HIS A 289 -1.08 -2.67 4.39
CA HIS A 289 -2.53 -2.56 4.48
C HIS A 289 -3.08 -3.22 5.74
N ARG A 290 -4.30 -2.83 6.12
CA ARG A 290 -5.04 -3.45 7.22
C ARG A 290 -6.54 -3.44 6.98
N ALA A 291 -7.21 -4.50 7.44
CA ALA A 291 -8.65 -4.52 7.57
C ALA A 291 -9.06 -3.68 8.79
N VAL A 292 -10.05 -2.81 8.64
CA VAL A 292 -10.60 -2.04 9.76
C VAL A 292 -11.45 -2.97 10.63
N PRO A 293 -11.10 -3.19 11.91
CA PRO A 293 -11.80 -4.12 12.77
C PRO A 293 -13.10 -3.55 13.36
N GLY A 294 -14.04 -4.44 13.68
CA GLY A 294 -15.16 -4.17 14.58
C GLY A 294 -16.32 -3.36 13.99
N GLY A 295 -17.45 -3.34 14.71
CA GLY A 295 -18.60 -2.51 14.41
C GLY A 295 -19.60 -3.07 13.38
N TYR A 296 -19.48 -4.35 13.01
CA TYR A 296 -20.40 -5.03 12.08
C TYR A 296 -20.47 -6.54 12.36
N ASN A 297 -21.47 -7.22 11.81
CA ASN A 297 -21.57 -8.68 11.85
C ASN A 297 -20.53 -9.31 10.89
N PRO A 298 -19.54 -10.09 11.36
CA PRO A 298 -18.51 -10.70 10.50
C PRO A 298 -19.04 -11.58 9.39
N GLU A 299 -20.20 -12.21 9.60
CA GLU A 299 -20.82 -13.10 8.62
C GLU A 299 -21.32 -12.34 7.39
N GLU A 300 -21.50 -11.03 7.48
CA GLU A 300 -21.90 -10.16 6.37
C GLU A 300 -20.73 -9.73 5.49
N ARG A 301 -19.49 -10.03 5.89
CA ARG A 301 -18.29 -9.73 5.11
C ARG A 301 -17.64 -11.01 4.61
N GLU A 302 -17.55 -11.14 3.30
CA GLU A 302 -16.86 -12.26 2.66
C GLU A 302 -16.16 -11.79 1.41
N GLY A 303 -14.86 -12.04 1.31
CA GLY A 303 -14.06 -11.81 0.12
C GLY A 303 -13.28 -13.04 -0.33
N LYS A 304 -12.86 -13.03 -1.59
CA LYS A 304 -12.03 -14.07 -2.22
C LYS A 304 -10.72 -13.46 -2.63
N ARG A 305 -9.63 -14.01 -2.10
CA ARG A 305 -8.29 -13.51 -2.29
C ARG A 305 -7.43 -14.51 -3.05
N THR A 306 -6.64 -13.98 -3.97
CA THR A 306 -5.65 -14.70 -4.77
C THR A 306 -4.37 -13.87 -4.84
N GLU A 307 -3.23 -14.55 -4.84
CA GLU A 307 -1.91 -13.92 -4.73
C GLU A 307 -0.90 -14.61 -5.64
N ILE A 308 0.15 -13.90 -6.03
CA ILE A 308 1.29 -14.48 -6.76
C ILE A 308 2.60 -14.24 -6.00
N PHE A 309 3.49 -15.22 -6.04
CA PHE A 309 4.85 -15.08 -5.51
C PHE A 309 5.59 -13.95 -6.22
N GLY A 310 6.21 -13.07 -5.43
CA GLY A 310 7.19 -12.11 -5.90
C GLY A 310 8.61 -12.66 -5.89
N GLU A 311 9.54 -11.81 -6.30
CA GLU A 311 10.96 -12.02 -6.10
C GLU A 311 11.36 -11.88 -4.62
N ARG A 312 12.51 -12.45 -4.26
CA ARG A 312 13.11 -12.16 -2.95
C ARG A 312 13.38 -10.65 -2.83
N PRO A 313 12.97 -9.98 -1.73
CA PRO A 313 13.27 -8.58 -1.50
C PRO A 313 14.77 -8.31 -1.55
N PHE A 314 15.15 -7.25 -2.26
CA PHE A 314 16.54 -6.80 -2.40
C PHE A 314 16.60 -5.27 -2.31
N PHE A 315 17.80 -4.76 -2.08
CA PHE A 315 18.10 -3.33 -2.13
C PHE A 315 19.26 -3.10 -3.09
N ASP A 316 19.03 -2.27 -4.10
CA ASP A 316 20.02 -1.82 -5.08
C ASP A 316 20.44 -0.37 -4.74
N PRO A 317 21.62 -0.15 -4.13
CA PRO A 317 22.04 1.19 -3.74
C PRO A 317 22.43 2.09 -4.94
N VAL A 318 22.58 1.52 -6.14
CA VAL A 318 23.07 2.23 -7.33
C VAL A 318 21.91 2.70 -8.20
N ASN A 319 20.96 1.81 -8.48
CA ASN A 319 19.90 2.08 -9.45
C ASN A 319 18.58 2.54 -8.82
N SER A 320 18.41 2.35 -7.50
CA SER A 320 17.15 2.72 -6.86
C SER A 320 16.99 4.22 -6.74
N VAL A 321 15.76 4.70 -6.94
CA VAL A 321 15.40 6.11 -6.89
C VAL A 321 14.33 6.39 -5.84
N THR A 322 14.27 7.63 -5.38
CA THR A 322 13.16 8.08 -4.54
C THR A 322 11.86 8.19 -5.35
N LEU A 323 10.70 8.24 -4.67
CA LEU A 323 9.43 8.43 -5.38
C LEU A 323 9.38 9.80 -6.07
N SER A 324 9.90 10.84 -5.43
CA SER A 324 10.00 12.18 -6.01
C SER A 324 10.85 12.20 -7.29
N ASP A 325 12.01 11.55 -7.30
CA ASP A 325 12.86 11.46 -8.50
C ASP A 325 12.16 10.71 -9.63
N TYR A 326 11.48 9.60 -9.31
CA TYR A 326 10.74 8.81 -10.29
C TYR A 326 9.62 9.63 -10.95
N ARG A 327 8.83 10.35 -10.15
CA ARG A 327 7.75 11.22 -10.65
C ARG A 327 8.29 12.39 -11.46
N GLY A 328 9.42 12.98 -11.06
CA GLY A 328 10.09 14.02 -11.84
C GLY A 328 10.47 13.54 -13.24
N LYS A 329 10.98 12.31 -13.37
CA LYS A 329 11.29 11.70 -14.66
C LYS A 329 10.04 11.51 -15.54
N LEU A 330 8.93 11.04 -14.96
CA LEU A 330 7.68 10.86 -15.71
C LEU A 330 7.12 12.18 -16.24
N ALA A 331 7.12 13.24 -15.44
CA ALA A 331 6.65 14.56 -15.87
C ALA A 331 7.46 15.11 -17.05
N HIS A 332 8.78 14.95 -17.03
CA HIS A 332 9.64 15.38 -18.15
C HIS A 332 9.44 14.58 -19.43
N VAL A 333 9.03 13.31 -19.34
CA VAL A 333 8.68 12.49 -20.52
C VAL A 333 7.38 12.98 -21.15
N GLU A 334 6.38 13.34 -20.33
CA GLU A 334 5.12 13.93 -20.83
C GLU A 334 5.36 15.29 -21.51
N ASP A 335 6.18 16.16 -20.92
CA ASP A 335 6.53 17.45 -21.53
C ASP A 335 7.31 17.27 -22.85
N GLY A 336 8.25 16.32 -22.89
CA GLY A 336 9.06 16.01 -24.09
C GLY A 336 8.27 15.38 -25.24
N ALA A 337 7.18 14.67 -24.95
CA ALA A 337 6.28 14.10 -25.97
C ALA A 337 5.33 15.14 -26.60
N THR A 338 5.20 16.33 -26.00
CA THR A 338 4.40 17.44 -26.57
C THR A 338 5.19 18.37 -27.50
N GLY A 339 6.50 18.12 -27.68
CA GLY A 339 7.38 18.89 -28.55
C GLY A 339 7.26 18.57 -30.04
N GLU A 340 6.05 18.63 -30.62
CA GLU A 340 5.77 18.88 -32.05
C GLU A 340 4.26 18.79 -32.37
N THR A 341 3.41 19.59 -31.72
CA THR A 341 2.11 19.96 -32.32
C THR A 341 1.73 21.40 -31.97
N ASN A 342 1.98 22.32 -32.91
CA ASN A 342 1.35 23.63 -32.90
C ASN A 342 -0.16 23.46 -33.17
N VAL A 343 -0.97 23.41 -32.12
CA VAL A 343 -2.40 23.70 -32.22
C VAL A 343 -2.66 24.99 -31.46
N ALA A 344 -2.84 26.05 -32.24
CA ALA A 344 -3.24 27.36 -31.77
C ALA A 344 -4.61 27.29 -31.10
N THR A 345 -4.69 27.63 -29.82
CA THR A 345 -5.95 27.99 -29.17
C THR A 345 -6.18 29.50 -29.34
N THR A 346 -7.01 29.84 -30.32
CA THR A 346 -7.65 31.16 -30.44
C THR A 346 -8.80 31.26 -29.45
N ASN A 347 -8.79 32.30 -28.62
CA ASN A 347 -9.93 33.12 -28.13
C ASN A 347 -9.33 34.09 -27.08
N GLY A 348 -9.26 35.41 -27.21
CA GLY A 348 -10.06 36.33 -28.00
C GLY A 348 -10.89 37.23 -27.07
N VAL A 349 -10.27 38.17 -26.35
CA VAL A 349 -10.92 39.42 -25.91
C VAL A 349 -9.90 40.57 -25.96
N LYS A 350 -10.19 41.56 -26.81
CA LYS A 350 -9.48 42.84 -26.95
C LYS A 350 -10.29 43.97 -26.30
N ASN A 351 -9.56 45.06 -26.03
CA ASN A 351 -9.94 46.45 -25.76
C ASN A 351 -10.11 46.83 -24.27
N GLY A 352 -9.53 47.92 -23.78
CA GLY A 352 -8.72 48.95 -24.44
C GLY A 352 -8.20 49.98 -23.43
N GLN A 353 -7.03 50.55 -23.72
CA GLN A 353 -6.48 51.73 -23.05
C GLN A 353 -7.18 52.99 -23.56
N VAL A 354 -7.48 53.93 -22.65
CA VAL A 354 -7.62 55.36 -22.97
C VAL A 354 -6.88 56.16 -21.89
N ASN A 355 -5.97 57.02 -22.35
CA ASN A 355 -5.25 58.03 -21.56
C ASN A 355 -6.16 59.25 -21.27
N GLY A 356 -5.94 59.91 -20.12
CA GLY A 356 -6.46 61.25 -19.86
C GLY A 356 -5.94 61.83 -18.55
N ALA A 357 -5.04 62.82 -18.65
CA ALA A 357 -4.49 63.58 -17.54
C ALA A 357 -5.42 64.71 -17.06
N ASN A 358 -5.42 65.01 -15.74
CA ASN A 358 -5.23 66.37 -15.16
C ASN A 358 -5.70 66.47 -13.70
N GLY A 359 -4.87 67.10 -12.85
CA GLY A 359 -5.33 68.24 -12.03
C GLY A 359 -5.57 68.06 -10.52
N ALA A 360 -4.60 68.56 -9.75
CA ALA A 360 -4.76 69.47 -8.60
C ALA A 360 -5.11 68.96 -7.16
N LYS A 361 -4.08 69.09 -6.32
CA LYS A 361 -3.98 69.83 -5.03
C LYS A 361 -4.77 69.42 -3.76
N SER A 362 -4.00 69.53 -2.66
CA SER A 362 -4.35 69.82 -1.25
C SER A 362 -4.95 68.65 -0.47
N SER A 363 -4.72 68.44 0.82
CA SER A 363 -3.88 68.97 1.91
C SER A 363 -4.44 68.26 3.16
N GLY A 364 -3.65 67.98 4.18
CA GLY A 364 -4.23 67.70 5.50
C GLY A 364 -3.49 66.66 6.32
N ASP A 365 -2.78 67.19 7.31
CA ASP A 365 -2.13 66.54 8.42
C ASP A 365 -3.04 65.58 9.22
N GLY A 366 -2.41 64.63 9.91
CA GLY A 366 -3.10 63.81 10.91
C GLY A 366 -2.25 62.73 11.55
N VAL A 367 -1.17 63.11 12.22
CA VAL A 367 -0.45 62.27 13.20
C VAL A 367 -1.31 62.16 14.46
N VAL A 368 -1.63 60.94 14.92
CA VAL A 368 -1.78 60.63 16.36
C VAL A 368 -1.31 59.20 16.62
N SER A 369 -0.28 59.07 17.45
CA SER A 369 0.18 57.85 18.12
C SER A 369 -0.41 57.75 19.54
N LEU A 370 -0.09 56.63 20.23
CA LEU A 370 -0.25 56.29 21.66
C LEU A 370 -1.56 55.51 21.95
N ASN A 371 -1.61 54.46 22.77
CA ASN A 371 -0.62 53.88 23.69
C ASN A 371 -1.01 52.45 24.13
N GLU A 372 -0.01 51.78 24.69
CA GLU A 372 0.03 50.48 25.38
C GLU A 372 -0.98 50.31 26.53
N THR A 373 -1.33 49.05 26.85
CA THR A 373 -1.48 48.60 28.25
C THR A 373 -1.10 47.13 28.41
N ASN A 374 -0.08 46.88 29.23
CA ASN A 374 0.23 45.63 29.91
C ASN A 374 -0.83 45.29 30.97
N ALA A 375 -1.08 44.00 31.20
CA ALA A 375 -1.42 43.50 32.54
C ALA A 375 -1.10 42.00 32.66
N ASN A 376 -0.22 41.69 33.62
CA ASN A 376 0.23 40.38 34.06
C ASN A 376 -0.10 40.31 35.55
N VAL A 377 -0.88 39.34 36.04
CA VAL A 377 -0.94 38.98 37.47
C VAL A 377 -1.38 37.51 37.61
N GLY A 378 -0.55 36.70 38.28
CA GLY A 378 -0.88 35.37 38.81
C GLY A 378 -1.72 35.47 40.10
N PRO A 379 -1.53 34.61 41.13
CA PRO A 379 -0.47 33.63 41.37
C PRO A 379 -0.75 32.19 40.89
#